data_AF-A0A2D7L9Y1-F1
#
_entry.id   AF-A0A2D7L9Y1-F1
#
_cell.length_a   1.000
_cell.length_b   1.000
_cell.length_c   1.000
_cell.angle_alpha   90.00
_cell.angle_beta   90.00
_cell.angle_gamma   90.00
#
_symmetry.space_group_name_H-M   'P 1'
#
loop_
_entity.id
_entity.type
_entity.pdbx_description
1 polymer ?
#
loop_
_entity_poly.entity_id
_entity_poly.type
_entity_poly.pdbx_seq_one_letter_code
_entity_poly.pdbx_strand_id
1 'polypeptide(L)'
;MCLITIKHINSFIEPKKRHSMNNKIFIIIILIVNMIHAQCDDNEYSTIGVLDDINEQIFNDDESVNAYSIYSWTSDDINRILTGNGIPNHEVGTFPNSNNPNTISEQNVNEVFTLCPILVSENGEPVGGPAGAIAYAINSVKFDPATAGRCNDQGECSLAQGQGNWNIEALGHETFDFGDDMNHAHVQPSGEYHYHGMPELLIDFLGDEQGMTLVGWASDGFPVYARYGYSNPNDSTSGLISLQSSWKLKDAPDEGRPDTLTALGGGQGTTYPNIPIPMGAFTQDFEYEEGYGDLDECNGRTGVTPEFPDGIYYYMVTDEFPFFTRCLKGDFDTGGGGVPDCEDVPLGNPCCGDGICGGPETEDNCPEDCAMGNTGPLLINFSIYGDTVNTSQESVSIGYVLEAEDSDDYLSTYILRLILNGGPINGGELLESSGDFPIGFMASSIAGVIEIPMGTTEGQWNIRIILEDDIGETTNLGPNDLGSQNFQNHIYVENINLGKLIELDPRSFSLKQNYPNPFNPITSIQYVLHSDGYVSIKIYDMRGNLVKDLVGQDQSSGHYMVQWNATDIQGDQVSSGVYLYTIEAAEFKQTKKMILLK
;
A
#
# COMPACT_ATOMS: atom_id res chain seq x y z
N MET A 1 -19.40 51.51 1.05
CA MET A 1 -20.72 52.09 0.67
C MET A 1 -21.43 51.11 -0.26
N CYS A 2 -22.12 50.12 0.29
CA CYS A 2 -23.33 49.50 -0.29
C CYS A 2 -23.89 48.54 0.77
N LEU A 3 -25.03 48.90 1.35
CA LEU A 3 -25.83 48.06 2.24
C LEU A 3 -26.77 47.21 1.39
N ILE A 4 -26.86 45.91 1.68
CA ILE A 4 -28.05 45.12 1.34
C ILE A 4 -28.58 44.48 2.62
N THR A 5 -29.89 44.59 2.79
CA THR A 5 -30.66 44.34 4.01
C THR A 5 -31.70 43.26 3.70
N ILE A 6 -31.78 42.19 4.48
CA ILE A 6 -32.96 41.30 4.61
C ILE A 6 -32.92 40.73 6.04
N LYS A 7 -33.60 41.28 7.07
CA LYS A 7 -35.02 41.20 7.48
C LYS A 7 -35.61 39.78 7.72
N HIS A 8 -35.68 39.46 9.03
CA HIS A 8 -36.80 38.86 9.79
C HIS A 8 -37.38 37.48 9.43
N ILE A 9 -37.25 36.54 10.38
CA ILE A 9 -38.39 35.77 10.95
C ILE A 9 -38.26 35.76 12.49
N ASN A 10 -39.40 35.85 13.18
CA ASN A 10 -39.56 36.14 14.60
C ASN A 10 -40.35 35.00 15.30
N SER A 11 -40.17 34.88 16.63
CA SER A 11 -41.03 34.23 17.66
C SER A 11 -40.95 32.71 17.80
N PHE A 12 -40.79 32.11 19.00
CA PHE A 12 -41.69 32.20 20.15
C PHE A 12 -41.02 31.95 21.54
N ILE A 13 -41.24 32.91 22.45
CA ILE A 13 -41.72 32.84 23.85
C ILE A 13 -40.94 32.03 24.93
N GLU A 14 -40.34 32.83 25.81
CA GLU A 14 -39.86 32.60 27.19
C GLU A 14 -41.02 32.47 28.23
N PRO A 15 -40.78 32.06 29.49
CA PRO A 15 -40.79 33.10 30.54
C PRO A 15 -39.84 32.93 31.75
N LYS A 16 -39.05 33.99 31.96
CA LYS A 16 -38.54 34.64 33.19
C LYS A 16 -38.97 34.20 34.61
N LYS A 17 -37.99 34.30 35.53
CA LYS A 17 -37.91 35.20 36.73
C LYS A 17 -36.58 34.94 37.50
N ARG A 18 -35.84 35.87 38.16
CA ARG A 18 -35.91 37.33 38.42
C ARG A 18 -34.64 37.79 39.19
N HIS A 19 -34.22 39.05 39.00
CA HIS A 19 -33.38 39.95 39.86
C HIS A 19 -31.88 39.63 40.02
N SER A 20 -30.93 40.58 40.07
CA SER A 20 -30.93 42.03 40.33
C SER A 20 -29.70 42.69 39.66
N MET A 21 -29.86 43.92 39.14
CA MET A 21 -28.79 44.74 38.57
C MET A 21 -27.85 45.28 39.67
N ASN A 22 -26.55 45.30 39.37
CA ASN A 22 -25.58 46.23 39.95
C ASN A 22 -24.74 46.82 38.80
N ASN A 23 -24.93 48.11 38.54
CA ASN A 23 -24.15 48.87 37.57
C ASN A 23 -22.70 49.01 38.05
N LYS A 24 -21.76 48.36 37.37
CA LYS A 24 -20.34 48.73 37.37
C LYS A 24 -19.99 49.27 35.99
N ILE A 25 -19.59 50.53 35.96
CA ILE A 25 -19.01 51.20 34.80
C ILE A 25 -17.71 50.46 34.47
N PHE A 26 -17.70 49.73 33.35
CA PHE A 26 -16.47 49.21 32.76
C PHE A 26 -16.05 50.19 31.66
N ILE A 27 -14.89 50.80 31.88
CA ILE A 27 -14.16 51.56 30.87
C ILE A 27 -13.76 50.54 29.79
N ILE A 28 -14.37 50.64 28.62
CA ILE A 28 -13.96 49.87 27.44
C ILE A 28 -12.64 50.48 26.99
N ILE A 29 -11.54 49.84 27.40
CA ILE A 29 -10.25 50.00 26.73
C ILE A 29 -10.42 49.28 25.39
N ILE A 30 -10.60 50.04 24.32
CA ILE A 30 -10.45 49.53 22.96
C ILE A 30 -8.96 49.20 22.82
N LEU A 31 -8.61 47.96 23.13
CA LEU A 31 -7.37 47.36 22.64
C LEU A 31 -7.58 47.21 21.13
N ILE A 32 -6.97 48.14 20.41
CA ILE A 32 -6.72 47.99 18.99
C ILE A 32 -5.69 46.85 18.94
N VAL A 33 -6.17 45.62 18.78
CA VAL A 33 -5.30 44.53 18.35
C VAL A 33 -4.89 44.93 16.94
N ASN A 34 -3.64 45.37 16.79
CA ASN A 34 -3.02 45.41 15.48
C ASN A 34 -3.13 43.98 14.95
N MET A 35 -4.00 43.75 13.97
CA MET A 35 -3.85 42.60 13.09
C MET A 35 -2.48 42.76 12.45
N ILE A 36 -1.60 41.84 12.79
CA ILE A 36 -0.31 41.65 12.10
C ILE A 36 -0.67 41.45 10.63
N HIS A 37 -0.11 42.31 9.78
CA HIS A 37 -0.25 42.23 8.33
C HIS A 37 0.47 40.96 7.86
N ALA A 38 0.03 40.42 6.72
CA ALA A 38 0.55 39.18 6.11
C ALA A 38 2.07 39.03 6.27
N GLN A 39 2.46 37.86 6.76
CA GLN A 39 3.84 37.49 7.07
C GLN A 39 4.62 37.11 5.81
N CYS A 40 3.90 36.64 4.79
CA CYS A 40 4.40 36.42 3.44
C CYS A 40 4.12 37.64 2.55
N ASP A 41 5.01 37.90 1.59
CA ASP A 41 4.86 38.98 0.61
C ASP A 41 3.72 38.67 -0.40
N ASP A 42 3.20 39.70 -1.09
CA ASP A 42 2.07 39.58 -2.04
C ASP A 42 2.30 38.58 -3.21
N ASN A 43 3.55 38.17 -3.45
CA ASN A 43 3.92 37.23 -4.52
C ASN A 43 4.21 35.82 -4.01
N GLU A 44 4.12 35.59 -2.69
CA GLU A 44 4.40 34.31 -2.03
C GLU A 44 3.09 33.59 -1.71
N TYR A 45 3.16 32.26 -1.63
CA TYR A 45 2.09 31.48 -1.02
C TYR A 45 2.27 31.48 0.50
N SER A 46 1.23 31.10 1.24
CA SER A 46 1.28 31.00 2.71
C SER A 46 0.86 29.60 3.14
N THR A 47 1.74 28.91 3.88
CA THR A 47 1.47 27.60 4.52
C THR A 47 1.34 27.70 6.04
N ILE A 48 1.30 28.93 6.56
CA ILE A 48 1.15 29.27 7.99
C ILE A 48 -0.13 28.66 8.56
N GLY A 49 -0.03 28.03 9.73
CA GLY A 49 -1.18 27.45 10.45
C GLY A 49 -1.65 26.11 9.90
N VAL A 50 -0.96 25.53 8.91
CA VAL A 50 -1.29 24.22 8.33
C VAL A 50 -0.25 23.21 8.78
N LEU A 51 -0.64 22.30 9.68
CA LEU A 51 0.20 21.22 10.20
C LEU A 51 1.56 21.72 10.76
N ASP A 52 1.55 22.85 11.46
CA ASP A 52 2.72 23.51 12.05
C ASP A 52 2.62 23.65 13.59
N ASP A 53 1.73 22.87 14.21
CA ASP A 53 1.61 22.67 15.66
C ASP A 53 1.29 21.20 15.95
N ILE A 54 2.18 20.31 15.50
CA ILE A 54 2.10 18.87 15.69
C ILE A 54 3.22 18.46 16.66
N ASN A 55 2.89 17.63 17.63
CA ASN A 55 3.88 17.02 18.53
C ASN A 55 3.35 15.67 18.98
N GLU A 56 3.82 14.61 18.32
CA GLU A 56 3.29 13.26 18.48
C GLU A 56 4.38 12.29 18.94
N GLN A 57 3.95 11.34 19.77
CA GLN A 57 4.74 10.19 20.19
C GLN A 57 3.83 8.96 20.12
N ILE A 58 4.04 8.15 19.08
CA ILE A 58 3.18 7.00 18.77
C ILE A 58 4.05 5.74 18.83
N PHE A 59 3.67 4.76 19.64
CA PHE A 59 4.36 3.47 19.65
C PHE A 59 3.99 2.68 18.40
N ASN A 60 4.99 2.30 17.59
CA ASN A 60 4.80 1.41 16.47
C ASN A 60 5.15 -0.01 16.90
N ASP A 61 4.13 -0.86 16.98
CA ASP A 61 4.21 -2.25 17.41
C ASP A 61 4.55 -3.22 16.26
N ASP A 62 4.82 -2.71 15.06
CA ASP A 62 5.32 -3.52 13.95
C ASP A 62 6.62 -4.23 14.36
N GLU A 63 6.70 -5.53 14.06
CA GLU A 63 7.83 -6.39 14.40
C GLU A 63 9.18 -5.87 13.89
N SER A 64 9.18 -5.18 12.74
CA SER A 64 10.36 -4.59 12.12
C SER A 64 10.75 -3.23 12.71
N VAL A 65 9.89 -2.63 13.53
CA VAL A 65 10.06 -1.30 14.13
C VAL A 65 10.24 -1.38 15.64
N ASN A 66 9.19 -1.81 16.37
CA ASN A 66 9.18 -1.92 17.84
C ASN A 66 9.78 -0.70 18.57
N ALA A 67 9.37 0.50 18.14
CA ALA A 67 9.92 1.77 18.62
C ALA A 67 8.85 2.88 18.59
N TYR A 68 9.08 3.95 19.36
CA TYR A 68 8.24 5.14 19.27
C TYR A 68 8.59 5.94 18.01
N SER A 69 7.59 6.26 17.19
CA SER A 69 7.67 7.35 16.23
C SER A 69 7.48 8.67 16.97
N ILE A 70 8.52 9.50 16.97
CA ILE A 70 8.55 10.78 17.69
C ILE A 70 8.83 11.87 16.67
N TYR A 71 7.89 12.80 16.52
CA TYR A 71 8.05 13.92 15.61
C TYR A 71 7.25 15.13 16.05
N SER A 72 7.76 16.30 15.68
CA SER A 72 7.10 17.57 15.89
C SER A 72 7.30 18.47 14.68
N TRP A 73 6.20 19.07 14.25
CA TRP A 73 6.17 20.17 13.29
C TRP A 73 5.75 21.42 14.06
N THR A 74 6.67 22.37 14.18
CA THR A 74 6.40 23.67 14.80
C THR A 74 6.66 24.78 13.79
N SER A 75 6.24 25.99 14.09
CA SER A 75 6.61 27.17 13.31
C SER A 75 7.15 28.30 14.18
N ASP A 76 8.10 29.05 13.61
CA ASP A 76 8.41 30.40 14.05
C ASP A 76 7.67 31.41 13.15
N ASP A 77 8.14 32.66 13.10
CA ASP A 77 7.54 33.69 12.26
C ASP A 77 7.66 33.40 10.74
N ILE A 78 8.69 32.73 10.26
CA ILE A 78 8.91 32.56 8.80
C ILE A 78 9.19 31.12 8.40
N ASN A 79 9.49 30.26 9.36
CA ASN A 79 9.93 28.90 9.14
C ASN A 79 9.02 27.88 9.81
N ARG A 80 8.82 26.77 9.10
CA ARG A 80 8.35 25.49 9.60
C ARG A 80 9.57 24.68 10.04
N ILE A 81 9.53 24.15 11.25
CA ILE A 81 10.63 23.41 11.87
C ILE A 81 10.15 21.99 12.13
N LEU A 82 10.82 21.02 11.52
CA LEU A 82 10.66 19.60 11.78
C LEU A 82 11.72 19.14 12.76
N THR A 83 11.32 18.46 13.83
CA THR A 83 12.21 17.64 14.66
C THR A 83 11.62 16.25 14.79
N GLY A 84 12.40 15.19 14.59
CA GLY A 84 11.90 13.83 14.74
C GLY A 84 12.99 12.77 14.73
N ASN A 85 12.57 11.52 14.88
CA ASN A 85 13.48 10.37 14.92
C ASN A 85 13.44 9.48 13.67
N GLY A 86 12.69 9.85 12.63
CA GLY A 86 12.64 9.12 11.35
C GLY A 86 12.07 7.70 11.46
N ILE A 87 11.40 7.37 12.57
CA ILE A 87 10.71 6.10 12.77
C ILE A 87 9.30 6.21 12.18
N PRO A 88 8.87 5.28 11.30
CA PRO A 88 7.50 5.30 10.77
C PRO A 88 6.50 5.08 11.90
N ASN A 89 5.35 5.75 11.82
CA ASN A 89 4.22 5.63 12.74
C ASN A 89 3.14 4.65 12.25
N HIS A 90 3.41 3.94 11.16
CA HIS A 90 2.51 2.99 10.53
C HIS A 90 3.22 1.66 10.29
N GLU A 91 2.45 0.62 9.96
CA GLU A 91 2.96 -0.70 9.61
C GLU A 91 3.94 -0.65 8.43
N VAL A 92 4.94 -1.53 8.46
CA VAL A 92 5.97 -1.61 7.43
C VAL A 92 6.14 -3.05 6.94
N GLY A 93 6.95 -3.23 5.90
CA GLY A 93 7.39 -4.54 5.49
C GLY A 93 8.26 -5.25 6.52
N THR A 94 8.60 -6.50 6.22
CA THR A 94 9.53 -7.26 7.07
C THR A 94 10.96 -6.79 6.81
N PHE A 95 11.63 -6.26 7.84
CA PHE A 95 13.04 -5.89 7.79
C PHE A 95 13.81 -6.49 8.98
N PRO A 96 14.99 -7.09 8.76
CA PRO A 96 15.64 -7.31 7.47
C PRO A 96 14.94 -8.38 6.62
N ASN A 97 15.05 -8.28 5.30
CA ASN A 97 14.61 -9.30 4.34
C ASN A 97 15.77 -9.78 3.43
N SER A 98 15.48 -10.68 2.48
CA SER A 98 16.50 -11.29 1.61
C SER A 98 17.21 -10.31 0.69
N ASN A 99 16.54 -9.22 0.30
CA ASN A 99 17.05 -8.20 -0.61
C ASN A 99 17.53 -6.95 0.14
N ASN A 100 17.08 -6.73 1.37
CA ASN A 100 17.53 -5.69 2.28
C ASN A 100 17.91 -6.24 3.67
N PRO A 101 19.20 -6.39 3.98
CA PRO A 101 19.65 -6.96 5.25
C PRO A 101 19.68 -5.97 6.42
N ASN A 102 19.19 -4.74 6.25
CA ASN A 102 19.27 -3.69 7.26
C ASN A 102 18.03 -3.69 8.17
N THR A 103 18.18 -3.15 9.37
CA THR A 103 17.12 -3.03 10.38
C THR A 103 16.83 -1.55 10.64
N ILE A 104 15.56 -1.21 10.82
CA ILE A 104 15.13 0.15 11.11
C ILE A 104 15.74 0.60 12.45
N SER A 105 16.26 1.82 12.51
CA SER A 105 16.71 2.41 13.77
C SER A 105 16.48 3.92 13.76
N GLU A 106 16.47 4.53 14.95
CA GLU A 106 16.22 5.96 15.09
C GLU A 106 17.29 6.79 14.38
N GLN A 107 16.82 7.83 13.69
CA GLN A 107 17.62 8.85 13.05
C GLN A 107 17.52 10.16 13.85
N ASN A 108 18.32 11.15 13.50
CA ASN A 108 18.19 12.51 14.03
C ASN A 108 17.71 13.42 12.89
N VAL A 109 16.41 13.70 12.84
CA VAL A 109 15.79 14.55 11.83
C VAL A 109 15.57 15.93 12.43
N ASN A 110 16.21 16.95 11.86
CA ASN A 110 16.04 18.34 12.27
C ASN A 110 16.19 19.25 11.05
N GLU A 111 15.06 19.74 10.55
CA GLU A 111 14.97 20.42 9.26
C GLU A 111 14.12 21.70 9.37
N VAL A 112 14.42 22.66 8.52
CA VAL A 112 13.77 23.97 8.51
C VAL A 112 13.33 24.30 7.09
N PHE A 113 12.05 24.62 6.93
CA PHE A 113 11.40 24.92 5.66
C PHE A 113 10.74 26.30 5.74
N THR A 114 10.59 27.00 4.62
CA THR A 114 9.84 28.27 4.61
C THR A 114 8.33 28.04 4.80
N LEU A 115 7.67 28.92 5.56
CA LEU A 115 6.20 29.02 5.60
C LEU A 115 5.62 29.83 4.45
N CYS A 116 6.48 30.53 3.70
CA CYS A 116 6.12 31.43 2.61
C CYS A 116 6.76 30.95 1.30
N PRO A 117 6.38 29.79 0.76
CA PRO A 117 7.02 29.26 -0.44
C PRO A 117 6.67 30.12 -1.67
N ILE A 118 7.65 30.28 -2.56
CA ILE A 118 7.54 31.10 -3.78
C ILE A 118 8.08 30.31 -4.97
N LEU A 119 7.35 30.32 -6.09
CA LEU A 119 7.82 29.72 -7.34
C LEU A 119 8.93 30.60 -7.94
N VAL A 120 10.16 30.09 -7.97
CA VAL A 120 11.32 30.79 -8.56
C VAL A 120 11.82 30.15 -9.84
N SER A 121 11.41 28.92 -10.12
CA SER A 121 11.73 28.20 -11.36
C SER A 121 10.46 27.73 -12.07
N GLU A 122 10.34 28.04 -13.36
CA GLU A 122 9.26 27.54 -14.21
C GLU A 122 9.37 26.03 -14.42
N ASN A 123 10.61 25.54 -14.47
CA ASN A 123 10.94 24.15 -14.80
C ASN A 123 11.45 23.33 -13.60
N GLY A 124 11.66 23.99 -12.47
CA GLY A 124 12.31 23.41 -11.30
C GLY A 124 13.82 23.25 -11.44
N GLU A 125 14.47 23.11 -10.29
CA GLU A 125 15.89 22.80 -10.17
C GLU A 125 16.03 21.37 -9.66
N PRO A 126 16.90 20.53 -10.25
CA PRO A 126 17.09 19.15 -9.80
C PRO A 126 17.57 19.08 -8.35
N VAL A 127 16.90 18.25 -7.53
CA VAL A 127 17.25 18.01 -6.13
C VAL A 127 17.17 16.50 -5.86
N GLY A 128 18.11 15.98 -5.08
CA GLY A 128 18.16 14.55 -4.72
C GLY A 128 19.58 13.98 -4.63
N GLY A 129 19.72 12.86 -3.94
CA GLY A 129 21.01 12.22 -3.66
C GLY A 129 21.73 12.81 -2.44
N PRO A 130 23.08 12.71 -2.33
CA PRO A 130 23.84 13.11 -1.13
C PRO A 130 23.79 14.61 -0.75
N ALA A 131 22.93 15.40 -1.42
CA ALA A 131 22.79 16.84 -1.27
C ALA A 131 21.62 17.29 -0.35
N GLY A 132 20.86 16.36 0.22
CA GLY A 132 19.76 16.66 1.16
C GLY A 132 18.45 15.99 0.72
N ALA A 133 17.56 15.75 1.68
CA ALA A 133 16.22 15.23 1.43
C ALA A 133 15.40 16.21 0.58
N ILE A 134 14.57 15.68 -0.33
CA ILE A 134 13.69 16.51 -1.17
C ILE A 134 12.36 16.84 -0.48
N ALA A 135 11.91 15.97 0.42
CA ALA A 135 10.75 16.17 1.27
C ALA A 135 10.80 15.27 2.50
N TYR A 136 10.00 15.62 3.51
CA TYR A 136 9.73 14.78 4.67
C TYR A 136 8.24 14.54 4.80
N ALA A 137 7.88 13.30 5.10
CA ALA A 137 6.53 12.93 5.48
C ALA A 137 6.18 13.52 6.85
N ILE A 138 4.88 13.64 7.15
CA ILE A 138 4.39 14.18 8.42
C ILE A 138 4.98 13.43 9.61
N ASN A 139 5.25 12.13 9.49
CA ASN A 139 5.84 11.30 10.53
C ASN A 139 7.37 11.40 10.65
N SER A 140 8.00 12.40 10.03
CA SER A 140 9.46 12.63 9.95
C SER A 140 10.27 11.64 9.10
N VAL A 141 9.63 10.67 8.42
CA VAL A 141 10.32 9.78 7.47
C VAL A 141 10.63 10.55 6.18
N LYS A 142 11.84 10.37 5.67
CA LYS A 142 12.34 11.05 4.47
C LYS A 142 11.75 10.47 3.19
N PHE A 143 11.43 11.32 2.22
CA PHE A 143 11.28 10.93 0.81
C PHE A 143 12.62 11.06 0.08
N ASP A 144 13.11 9.98 -0.52
CA ASP A 144 14.37 9.93 -1.26
C ASP A 144 14.21 9.03 -2.50
N PRO A 145 13.51 9.52 -3.54
CA PRO A 145 13.12 8.70 -4.70
C PRO A 145 14.30 8.29 -5.59
N ALA A 146 15.43 9.00 -5.53
CA ALA A 146 16.60 8.70 -6.33
C ALA A 146 17.48 7.63 -5.68
N THR A 147 18.08 6.76 -6.49
CA THR A 147 19.02 5.76 -5.97
C THR A 147 20.48 6.16 -6.22
N ALA A 148 21.39 5.60 -5.42
CA ALA A 148 22.83 5.62 -5.72
C ALA A 148 23.24 4.55 -6.74
N GLY A 149 22.28 3.79 -7.27
CA GLY A 149 22.49 2.69 -8.19
C GLY A 149 22.77 3.17 -9.61
N ARG A 150 23.82 2.62 -10.25
CA ARG A 150 24.16 2.99 -11.63
C ARG A 150 24.69 1.82 -12.44
N CYS A 151 24.49 1.91 -13.76
CA CYS A 151 25.06 1.01 -14.75
C CYS A 151 25.89 1.74 -15.80
N ASN A 152 26.92 1.07 -16.32
CA ASN A 152 27.59 1.46 -17.55
C ASN A 152 26.95 0.82 -18.79
N ASP A 153 27.39 1.25 -19.97
CA ASP A 153 26.87 0.79 -21.26
C ASP A 153 27.12 -0.71 -21.54
N GLN A 154 27.99 -1.35 -20.75
CA GLN A 154 28.26 -2.79 -20.85
C GLN A 154 27.30 -3.62 -19.99
N GLY A 155 26.41 -2.99 -19.21
CA GLY A 155 25.51 -3.66 -18.28
C GLY A 155 26.19 -4.06 -16.97
N GLU A 156 27.34 -3.46 -16.64
CA GLU A 156 27.96 -3.60 -15.33
C GLU A 156 27.32 -2.57 -14.39
N CYS A 157 26.56 -3.06 -13.43
CA CYS A 157 25.72 -2.27 -12.54
C CYS A 157 26.19 -2.38 -11.09
N SER A 158 25.83 -1.40 -10.29
CA SER A 158 25.95 -1.45 -8.83
C SER A 158 24.73 -0.84 -8.19
N LEU A 159 24.17 -1.47 -7.15
CA LEU A 159 23.02 -0.94 -6.40
C LEU A 159 23.42 0.17 -5.42
N ALA A 160 24.68 0.19 -5.00
CA ALA A 160 25.23 1.25 -4.16
C ALA A 160 26.50 1.81 -4.77
N GLN A 161 26.55 3.15 -4.95
CA GLN A 161 27.73 3.88 -5.42
C GLN A 161 28.25 3.40 -6.80
N GLY A 162 27.32 3.14 -7.73
CA GLY A 162 27.67 2.72 -9.08
C GLY A 162 28.36 3.79 -9.91
N GLN A 163 29.03 3.37 -10.97
CA GLN A 163 29.56 4.24 -12.01
C GLN A 163 28.82 3.99 -13.32
N GLY A 164 28.77 5.02 -14.17
CA GLY A 164 28.09 4.95 -15.47
C GLY A 164 27.04 6.04 -15.61
N ASN A 165 26.41 6.05 -16.79
CA ASN A 165 25.49 7.11 -17.22
C ASN A 165 24.02 6.78 -16.94
N TRP A 166 23.73 5.54 -16.54
CA TRP A 166 22.38 5.00 -16.36
C TRP A 166 22.07 4.95 -14.88
N ASN A 167 21.13 5.77 -14.42
CA ASN A 167 20.70 5.81 -13.02
C ASN A 167 19.58 4.80 -12.83
N ILE A 168 19.77 3.86 -11.91
CA ILE A 168 18.79 2.80 -11.64
C ILE A 168 17.61 3.41 -10.87
N GLU A 169 16.38 3.08 -11.27
CA GLU A 169 15.21 3.39 -10.46
C GLU A 169 15.04 2.36 -9.35
N ALA A 170 14.49 2.77 -8.20
CA ALA A 170 14.14 1.80 -7.16
C ALA A 170 12.89 1.01 -7.55
N LEU A 171 11.97 1.65 -8.29
CA LEU A 171 10.61 1.19 -8.52
C LEU A 171 10.32 1.02 -10.02
N GLY A 172 9.26 0.28 -10.37
CA GLY A 172 8.74 0.24 -11.74
C GLY A 172 9.33 -0.85 -12.65
N HIS A 173 10.15 -1.77 -12.13
CA HIS A 173 10.78 -2.84 -12.91
C HIS A 173 11.16 -4.06 -12.06
N GLU A 174 11.55 -5.16 -12.71
CA GLU A 174 11.83 -6.44 -12.03
C GLU A 174 13.33 -6.78 -11.91
N THR A 175 14.23 -5.95 -12.46
CA THR A 175 15.66 -6.34 -12.58
C THR A 175 16.49 -6.02 -11.34
N PHE A 176 16.22 -4.89 -10.68
CA PHE A 176 17.02 -4.42 -9.54
C PHE A 176 16.14 -4.31 -8.30
N ASP A 177 16.16 -5.30 -7.43
CA ASP A 177 15.34 -5.32 -6.22
C ASP A 177 16.13 -4.73 -5.04
N PHE A 178 15.62 -3.66 -4.42
CA PHE A 178 16.22 -2.99 -3.26
C PHE A 178 15.66 -3.49 -1.92
N GLY A 179 14.79 -4.51 -1.97
CA GLY A 179 14.10 -5.09 -0.82
C GLY A 179 13.10 -4.13 -0.18
N ASP A 180 12.48 -3.30 -1.01
CA ASP A 180 11.43 -2.36 -0.60
C ASP A 180 10.12 -3.06 -0.22
N ASP A 181 9.33 -2.39 0.61
CA ASP A 181 8.04 -2.86 1.09
C ASP A 181 6.86 -2.23 0.34
N MET A 182 5.63 -2.56 0.75
CA MET A 182 4.39 -2.01 0.19
C MET A 182 4.26 -0.48 0.28
N ASN A 183 5.05 0.17 1.13
CA ASN A 183 5.13 1.63 1.22
C ASN A 183 6.14 2.21 0.22
N HIS A 184 6.61 1.37 -0.72
CA HIS A 184 7.68 1.69 -1.65
C HIS A 184 8.92 2.22 -0.92
N ALA A 185 9.23 1.67 0.25
CA ALA A 185 10.27 2.13 1.13
C ALA A 185 11.23 1.01 1.51
N HIS A 186 12.46 1.38 1.84
CA HIS A 186 13.43 0.42 2.34
C HIS A 186 14.38 1.04 3.36
N VAL A 187 15.21 0.20 3.97
CA VAL A 187 16.12 0.61 5.04
C VAL A 187 17.54 0.78 4.52
N GLN A 188 18.18 1.93 4.81
CA GLN A 188 19.59 2.17 4.50
C GLN A 188 20.52 1.43 5.47
N PRO A 189 21.82 1.26 5.16
CA PRO A 189 22.80 0.70 6.11
C PRO A 189 22.95 1.48 7.43
N SER A 190 22.53 2.74 7.49
CA SER A 190 22.43 3.55 8.71
C SER A 190 21.22 3.19 9.59
N GLY A 191 20.30 2.37 9.08
CA GLY A 191 19.01 2.08 9.69
C GLY A 191 17.90 3.09 9.35
N GLU A 192 18.17 4.07 8.47
CA GLU A 192 17.18 5.03 7.99
C GLU A 192 16.16 4.34 7.06
N TYR A 193 14.91 4.22 7.51
CA TYR A 193 13.76 3.89 6.66
C TYR A 193 13.37 5.14 5.86
N HIS A 194 13.12 4.99 4.55
CA HIS A 194 12.78 6.11 3.67
C HIS A 194 11.93 5.65 2.48
N TYR A 195 11.06 6.53 2.00
CA TYR A 195 10.18 6.26 0.87
C TYR A 195 10.83 6.62 -0.47
N HIS A 196 10.71 5.72 -1.45
CA HIS A 196 10.97 6.01 -2.85
C HIS A 196 9.69 6.40 -3.62
N GLY A 197 8.53 6.01 -3.12
CA GLY A 197 7.25 6.19 -3.80
C GLY A 197 6.08 6.30 -2.83
N MET A 198 4.94 5.69 -3.19
CA MET A 198 3.68 5.81 -2.47
C MET A 198 3.74 5.19 -1.06
N PRO A 199 3.56 5.97 0.01
CA PRO A 199 3.57 5.42 1.36
C PRO A 199 2.17 4.89 1.73
N GLU A 200 1.76 3.76 1.16
CA GLU A 200 0.39 3.22 1.24
C GLU A 200 -0.17 3.20 2.67
N LEU A 201 0.57 2.63 3.62
CA LEU A 201 0.08 2.47 4.99
C LEU A 201 0.18 3.77 5.81
N LEU A 202 0.95 4.76 5.35
CA LEU A 202 0.84 6.13 5.89
C LEU A 202 -0.46 6.79 5.43
N ILE A 203 -0.85 6.60 4.18
CA ILE A 203 -2.11 7.15 3.64
C ILE A 203 -3.30 6.53 4.38
N ASP A 204 -3.27 5.21 4.59
CA ASP A 204 -4.28 4.50 5.38
C ASP A 204 -4.31 5.02 6.83
N PHE A 205 -3.13 5.23 7.46
CA PHE A 205 -3.03 5.78 8.82
C PHE A 205 -3.63 7.19 8.92
N LEU A 206 -3.49 8.02 7.90
CA LEU A 206 -4.06 9.37 7.86
C LEU A 206 -5.58 9.36 7.61
N GLY A 207 -6.17 8.23 7.23
CA GLY A 207 -7.62 8.01 7.18
C GLY A 207 -8.34 8.60 5.97
N ASP A 208 -7.60 8.94 4.90
CA ASP A 208 -8.12 9.64 3.71
C ASP A 208 -8.05 8.77 2.44
N GLU A 209 -8.44 7.49 2.51
CA GLU A 209 -8.30 6.49 1.43
C GLU A 209 -8.87 6.92 0.06
N GLN A 210 -9.78 7.90 0.02
CA GLN A 210 -10.37 8.44 -1.22
C GLN A 210 -10.35 9.98 -1.30
N GLY A 211 -9.57 10.64 -0.44
CA GLY A 211 -9.43 12.11 -0.37
C GLY A 211 -8.13 12.61 -1.00
N MET A 212 -7.96 13.95 -1.03
CA MET A 212 -6.63 14.51 -1.23
C MET A 212 -5.89 14.43 0.11
N THR A 213 -4.91 13.53 0.21
CA THR A 213 -4.16 13.31 1.45
C THR A 213 -2.85 14.10 1.44
N LEU A 214 -2.72 15.06 2.34
CA LEU A 214 -1.46 15.76 2.59
C LEU A 214 -0.54 14.82 3.37
N VAL A 215 0.57 14.38 2.77
CA VAL A 215 1.48 13.38 3.37
C VAL A 215 2.77 13.98 3.90
N GLY A 216 3.11 15.22 3.52
CA GLY A 216 4.36 15.85 3.94
C GLY A 216 4.62 17.23 3.36
N TRP A 217 5.86 17.69 3.55
CA TRP A 217 6.36 18.99 3.09
C TRP A 217 7.65 18.82 2.31
N ALA A 218 7.72 19.46 1.15
CA ALA A 218 8.93 19.53 0.34
C ALA A 218 9.91 20.55 0.92
N SER A 219 11.20 20.38 0.59
CA SER A 219 12.28 21.19 1.16
C SER A 219 12.22 22.67 0.77
N ASP A 220 11.43 23.02 -0.24
CA ASP A 220 11.13 24.40 -0.66
C ASP A 220 9.85 24.98 -0.02
N GLY A 221 9.24 24.26 0.93
CA GLY A 221 8.08 24.69 1.71
C GLY A 221 6.71 24.39 1.07
N PHE A 222 6.66 23.84 -0.15
CA PHE A 222 5.40 23.43 -0.76
C PHE A 222 4.87 22.10 -0.19
N PRO A 223 3.55 21.92 -0.11
CA PRO A 223 2.94 20.68 0.39
C PRO A 223 3.12 19.52 -0.59
N VAL A 224 3.14 18.30 -0.04
CA VAL A 224 3.22 17.04 -0.78
C VAL A 224 1.94 16.24 -0.57
N TYR A 225 1.22 15.93 -1.65
CA TYR A 225 0.01 15.12 -1.62
C TYR A 225 0.25 13.75 -2.27
N ALA A 226 -0.56 12.77 -1.90
CA ALA A 226 -0.50 11.42 -2.46
C ALA A 226 -1.69 11.11 -3.38
N ARG A 227 -1.41 10.50 -4.55
CA ARG A 227 -2.33 9.85 -5.49
C ARG A 227 -3.43 10.72 -6.10
N TYR A 228 -4.34 11.25 -5.29
CA TYR A 228 -5.56 11.89 -5.74
C TYR A 228 -5.48 13.41 -5.76
N GLY A 229 -6.16 14.00 -6.73
CA GLY A 229 -6.41 15.43 -6.78
C GLY A 229 -7.69 15.77 -7.54
N TYR A 230 -8.14 17.00 -7.40
CA TYR A 230 -9.31 17.48 -8.14
C TYR A 230 -9.12 17.39 -9.66
N SER A 231 -10.10 16.81 -10.35
CA SER A 231 -10.14 16.70 -11.81
C SER A 231 -10.10 18.07 -12.51
N ASN A 232 -10.65 19.10 -11.87
CA ASN A 232 -10.38 20.49 -12.24
C ASN A 232 -9.56 21.14 -11.11
N PRO A 233 -8.29 21.50 -11.35
CA PRO A 233 -7.42 22.05 -10.30
C PRO A 233 -7.91 23.38 -9.72
N ASN A 234 -8.88 24.06 -10.36
CA ASN A 234 -9.42 25.32 -9.87
C ASN A 234 -10.82 25.19 -9.22
N ASP A 235 -11.29 23.96 -8.99
CA ASP A 235 -12.64 23.69 -8.47
C ASP A 235 -12.62 22.54 -7.46
N SER A 236 -12.73 22.90 -6.18
CA SER A 236 -12.75 21.96 -5.05
C SER A 236 -14.07 21.18 -4.95
N THR A 237 -15.04 21.47 -5.81
CA THR A 237 -16.28 20.69 -5.94
C THR A 237 -16.21 19.69 -7.09
N SER A 238 -15.12 19.69 -7.85
CA SER A 238 -14.91 18.70 -8.92
C SER A 238 -14.62 17.31 -8.33
N GLY A 239 -14.83 16.26 -9.13
CA GLY A 239 -14.50 14.91 -8.70
C GLY A 239 -12.98 14.74 -8.51
N LEU A 240 -12.59 13.80 -7.65
CA LEU A 240 -11.19 13.39 -7.49
C LEU A 240 -10.81 12.37 -8.57
N ILE A 241 -9.57 12.47 -9.06
CA ILE A 241 -8.95 11.53 -9.99
C ILE A 241 -7.55 11.17 -9.47
N SER A 242 -7.05 9.97 -9.78
CA SER A 242 -5.63 9.66 -9.60
C SER A 242 -4.85 10.49 -10.62
N LEU A 243 -3.97 11.36 -10.14
CA LEU A 243 -3.25 12.31 -10.99
C LEU A 243 -2.13 11.61 -11.74
N GLN A 244 -2.09 11.82 -13.06
CA GLN A 244 -1.09 11.20 -13.91
C GLN A 244 0.11 12.12 -14.11
N SER A 245 1.31 11.53 -14.03
CA SER A 245 2.56 12.21 -14.40
C SER A 245 2.57 12.53 -15.91
N SER A 246 3.22 13.64 -16.27
CA SER A 246 3.51 13.96 -17.67
C SER A 246 4.82 13.34 -18.18
N TRP A 247 5.48 12.53 -17.35
CA TRP A 247 6.58 11.68 -17.78
C TRP A 247 6.03 10.38 -18.36
N LYS A 248 6.57 9.97 -19.50
CA LYS A 248 6.22 8.71 -20.14
C LYS A 248 7.46 7.93 -20.52
N LEU A 249 7.30 6.62 -20.66
CA LEU A 249 8.36 5.75 -21.15
C LEU A 249 8.63 6.04 -22.63
N LYS A 250 9.91 6.14 -23.00
CA LYS A 250 10.32 6.31 -24.41
C LYS A 250 9.96 5.09 -25.23
N ASP A 251 9.59 5.31 -26.50
CA ASP A 251 9.29 4.23 -27.47
C ASP A 251 10.54 3.43 -27.88
N ALA A 252 11.73 4.00 -27.73
CA ALA A 252 13.00 3.37 -28.09
C ALA A 252 14.10 3.72 -27.08
N PRO A 253 15.04 2.79 -26.81
CA PRO A 253 16.15 3.03 -25.91
C PRO A 253 17.16 4.02 -26.51
N ASP A 254 17.82 4.85 -25.69
CA ASP A 254 18.88 5.71 -26.17
C ASP A 254 20.15 4.91 -26.53
N GLU A 255 21.03 5.52 -27.34
CA GLU A 255 22.31 4.90 -27.72
C GLU A 255 23.19 4.66 -26.48
N GLY A 256 23.72 3.44 -26.35
CA GLY A 256 24.56 3.04 -25.22
C GLY A 256 23.78 2.47 -24.03
N ARG A 257 22.44 2.44 -24.08
CA ARG A 257 21.63 1.81 -23.03
C ARG A 257 21.94 0.31 -22.92
N PRO A 258 22.32 -0.21 -21.73
CA PRO A 258 22.45 -1.64 -21.53
C PRO A 258 21.06 -2.30 -21.51
N ASP A 259 20.90 -3.40 -22.23
CA ASP A 259 19.67 -4.20 -22.26
C ASP A 259 19.78 -5.48 -21.41
N THR A 260 20.97 -5.76 -20.90
CA THR A 260 21.30 -6.99 -20.18
C THR A 260 22.24 -6.66 -19.04
N LEU A 261 21.91 -7.12 -17.84
CA LEU A 261 22.78 -7.07 -16.67
C LEU A 261 23.91 -8.09 -16.85
N THR A 262 25.15 -7.61 -16.95
CA THR A 262 26.38 -8.38 -17.19
C THR A 262 27.33 -8.41 -15.99
N ALA A 263 27.08 -7.58 -14.97
CA ALA A 263 27.65 -7.70 -13.63
C ALA A 263 26.82 -6.88 -12.64
N LEU A 264 26.70 -7.34 -11.39
CA LEU A 264 26.07 -6.58 -10.31
C LEU A 264 27.03 -6.48 -9.11
N GLY A 265 27.29 -5.26 -8.65
CA GLY A 265 28.09 -4.94 -7.47
C GLY A 265 27.31 -4.13 -6.42
N GLY A 266 27.93 -3.87 -5.26
CA GLY A 266 27.43 -2.88 -4.29
C GLY A 266 26.39 -3.32 -3.25
N GLY A 267 25.97 -4.59 -3.18
CA GLY A 267 24.98 -5.08 -2.21
C GLY A 267 24.56 -6.52 -2.52
N GLN A 268 23.92 -7.24 -1.59
CA GLN A 268 23.86 -8.72 -1.55
C GLN A 268 23.24 -9.38 -2.80
N GLY A 269 24.05 -10.11 -3.57
CA GLY A 269 23.57 -11.00 -4.64
C GLY A 269 24.68 -11.44 -5.60
N THR A 270 24.78 -12.74 -5.87
CA THR A 270 25.91 -13.39 -6.54
C THR A 270 26.12 -13.03 -8.01
N THR A 271 27.37 -13.10 -8.48
CA THR A 271 27.85 -12.96 -9.86
C THR A 271 27.27 -14.01 -10.83
N TYR A 272 25.97 -13.93 -11.16
CA TYR A 272 25.38 -14.67 -12.29
C TYR A 272 24.63 -13.74 -13.25
N PRO A 273 25.35 -12.89 -13.99
CA PRO A 273 24.71 -11.88 -14.79
C PRO A 273 24.50 -12.35 -16.24
N ASN A 274 23.23 -12.37 -16.65
CA ASN A 274 22.69 -12.40 -18.03
C ASN A 274 21.17 -12.15 -17.95
N ILE A 275 20.76 -11.17 -17.13
CA ILE A 275 19.34 -10.88 -16.85
C ILE A 275 18.91 -9.70 -17.74
N PRO A 276 17.81 -9.78 -18.49
CA PRO A 276 17.30 -8.65 -19.26
C PRO A 276 17.00 -7.44 -18.37
N ILE A 277 17.32 -6.24 -18.85
CA ILE A 277 16.98 -4.96 -18.22
C ILE A 277 15.86 -4.32 -19.05
N PRO A 278 14.58 -4.39 -18.61
CA PRO A 278 13.46 -3.84 -19.34
C PRO A 278 13.53 -2.32 -19.39
N MET A 279 12.87 -1.70 -20.39
CA MET A 279 12.65 -0.26 -20.40
C MET A 279 11.90 0.17 -19.13
N GLY A 280 12.30 1.28 -18.54
CA GLY A 280 11.77 1.79 -17.28
C GLY A 280 12.70 1.51 -16.09
N ALA A 281 13.75 0.72 -16.30
CA ALA A 281 14.74 0.43 -15.27
C ALA A 281 15.68 1.60 -14.94
N PHE A 282 15.74 2.59 -15.83
CA PHE A 282 16.59 3.77 -15.67
C PHE A 282 15.80 5.06 -15.75
N THR A 283 16.21 6.09 -14.99
CA THR A 283 15.62 7.45 -15.09
C THR A 283 15.63 7.94 -16.55
N GLN A 284 16.69 7.61 -17.28
CA GLN A 284 16.90 8.00 -18.68
C GLN A 284 15.92 7.34 -19.66
N ASP A 285 15.21 6.29 -19.25
CA ASP A 285 14.21 5.62 -20.10
C ASP A 285 12.93 6.43 -20.26
N PHE A 286 12.76 7.48 -19.46
CA PHE A 286 11.59 8.34 -19.47
C PHE A 286 11.87 9.67 -20.15
N GLU A 287 10.83 10.24 -20.75
CA GLU A 287 10.83 11.59 -21.32
C GLU A 287 9.61 12.37 -20.84
N TYR A 288 9.80 13.66 -20.61
CA TYR A 288 8.72 14.58 -20.25
C TYR A 288 8.01 15.07 -21.52
N GLU A 289 6.68 14.99 -21.52
CA GLU A 289 5.82 15.57 -22.55
C GLU A 289 4.77 16.49 -21.89
N GLU A 290 4.90 17.80 -22.10
CA GLU A 290 3.98 18.78 -21.54
C GLU A 290 2.52 18.48 -21.91
N GLY A 291 1.67 18.30 -20.88
CA GLY A 291 0.25 18.02 -21.05
C GLY A 291 -0.08 16.57 -21.42
N TYR A 292 0.89 15.64 -21.33
CA TYR A 292 0.62 14.21 -21.43
C TYR A 292 -0.24 13.72 -20.25
N GLY A 293 0.12 14.13 -19.04
CA GLY A 293 -0.62 13.87 -17.81
C GLY A 293 -1.20 15.16 -17.21
N ASP A 294 -1.50 15.10 -15.91
CA ASP A 294 -2.07 16.19 -15.11
C ASP A 294 -0.99 17.07 -14.42
N LEU A 295 0.25 16.59 -14.40
CA LEU A 295 1.35 17.13 -13.60
C LEU A 295 2.46 17.74 -14.46
N ASP A 296 3.22 18.68 -13.90
CA ASP A 296 4.37 19.29 -14.54
C ASP A 296 5.65 18.43 -14.43
N GLU A 297 6.77 18.95 -14.92
CA GLU A 297 8.02 18.19 -14.98
C GLU A 297 8.60 17.83 -13.59
N CYS A 298 8.23 18.57 -12.54
CA CYS A 298 8.55 18.22 -11.15
C CYS A 298 7.47 17.41 -10.46
N ASN A 299 6.59 16.76 -11.23
CA ASN A 299 5.50 15.94 -10.70
C ASN A 299 4.56 16.71 -9.77
N GLY A 300 4.35 18.00 -10.01
CA GLY A 300 3.45 18.83 -9.23
C GLY A 300 2.48 19.62 -10.10
N ARG A 301 1.59 20.38 -9.47
CA ARG A 301 0.72 21.34 -10.17
C ARG A 301 0.24 22.42 -9.22
N THR A 302 -0.30 23.51 -9.79
CA THR A 302 -1.01 24.53 -9.00
C THR A 302 -2.51 24.22 -9.01
N GLY A 303 -3.12 24.19 -7.83
CA GLY A 303 -4.56 23.99 -7.71
C GLY A 303 -5.06 24.11 -6.28
N VAL A 304 -6.37 24.11 -6.12
CA VAL A 304 -7.05 24.08 -4.82
C VAL A 304 -6.85 22.74 -4.14
N THR A 305 -6.75 22.75 -2.82
CA THR A 305 -6.68 21.56 -1.95
C THR A 305 -7.58 21.79 -0.72
N PRO A 306 -7.85 20.77 0.12
CA PRO A 306 -8.62 20.95 1.34
C PRO A 306 -8.05 22.04 2.28
N GLU A 307 -6.73 22.10 2.42
CA GLU A 307 -6.00 23.05 3.26
C GLU A 307 -5.82 24.41 2.55
N PHE A 308 -5.76 24.41 1.22
CA PHE A 308 -5.48 25.59 0.40
C PHE A 308 -6.62 25.87 -0.60
N PRO A 309 -7.78 26.40 -0.15
CA PRO A 309 -8.95 26.61 -0.99
C PRO A 309 -8.77 27.71 -2.06
N ASP A 310 -7.81 28.62 -1.86
CA ASP A 310 -7.43 29.64 -2.85
C ASP A 310 -6.40 29.13 -3.88
N GLY A 311 -5.89 27.92 -3.66
CA GLY A 311 -4.91 27.26 -4.52
C GLY A 311 -3.46 27.48 -4.07
N ILE A 312 -2.66 26.43 -4.23
CA ILE A 312 -1.22 26.44 -3.99
C ILE A 312 -0.53 25.55 -5.04
N TYR A 313 0.77 25.76 -5.28
CA TYR A 313 1.57 24.73 -5.94
C TYR A 313 1.84 23.58 -4.97
N TYR A 314 1.74 22.35 -5.44
CA TYR A 314 1.98 21.17 -4.62
C TYR A 314 2.60 20.04 -5.45
N TYR A 315 3.44 19.24 -4.80
CA TYR A 315 4.02 18.03 -5.39
C TYR A 315 3.11 16.83 -5.17
N MET A 316 3.19 15.85 -6.07
CA MET A 316 2.46 14.60 -5.97
C MET A 316 3.40 13.41 -5.83
N VAL A 317 3.05 12.51 -4.91
CA VAL A 317 3.46 11.11 -4.96
C VAL A 317 2.47 10.36 -5.86
N THR A 318 2.97 9.66 -6.87
CA THR A 318 2.16 9.04 -7.95
C THR A 318 2.39 7.54 -8.05
N ASP A 319 1.40 6.81 -8.57
CA ASP A 319 1.51 5.34 -8.77
C ASP A 319 2.47 4.98 -9.93
N GLU A 320 2.79 5.94 -10.80
CA GLU A 320 3.71 5.78 -11.93
C GLU A 320 4.92 6.73 -11.81
N PHE A 321 5.96 6.45 -12.60
CA PHE A 321 7.15 7.28 -12.70
C PHE A 321 6.77 8.77 -12.89
N PRO A 322 7.34 9.69 -12.10
CA PRO A 322 8.55 9.54 -11.31
C PRO A 322 8.39 8.91 -9.93
N PHE A 323 7.19 8.48 -9.54
CA PHE A 323 6.76 8.04 -8.21
C PHE A 323 6.77 9.17 -7.17
N PHE A 324 7.80 10.00 -7.19
CA PHE A 324 7.85 11.27 -6.50
C PHE A 324 8.76 12.26 -7.23
N THR A 325 8.71 13.55 -6.85
CA THR A 325 9.48 14.59 -7.54
C THR A 325 10.99 14.35 -7.52
N ARG A 326 11.69 14.81 -8.56
CA ARG A 326 13.16 14.88 -8.66
C ARG A 326 13.68 16.32 -8.82
N CYS A 327 12.79 17.31 -8.69
CA CYS A 327 13.15 18.72 -8.75
C CYS A 327 12.23 19.58 -7.87
N LEU A 328 12.75 20.72 -7.43
CA LEU A 328 12.00 21.71 -6.66
C LEU A 328 11.83 23.00 -7.46
N LYS A 329 10.62 23.56 -7.48
CA LYS A 329 10.26 24.82 -8.15
C LYS A 329 10.33 26.03 -7.24
N GLY A 330 10.29 25.80 -5.93
CA GLY A 330 10.40 26.84 -4.92
C GLY A 330 11.83 27.31 -4.71
N ASP A 331 12.00 28.39 -3.94
CA ASP A 331 13.31 28.80 -3.47
C ASP A 331 13.78 27.86 -2.36
N PHE A 332 15.00 27.35 -2.49
CA PHE A 332 15.66 26.49 -1.51
C PHE A 332 17.14 26.90 -1.38
N ASP A 333 17.44 28.21 -1.34
CA ASP A 333 18.81 28.72 -1.20
C ASP A 333 19.50 28.20 0.09
N THR A 334 20.26 27.09 -0.03
CA THR A 334 21.21 26.52 0.95
C THR A 334 20.71 26.39 2.41
N GLY A 335 19.48 25.94 2.61
CA GLY A 335 18.89 25.72 3.93
C GLY A 335 19.04 24.31 4.51
N GLY A 336 19.96 23.47 4.03
CA GLY A 336 20.17 22.12 4.56
C GLY A 336 21.50 21.99 5.29
N GLY A 337 21.47 21.87 6.62
CA GLY A 337 22.65 21.49 7.41
C GLY A 337 23.24 22.59 8.29
N GLY A 338 22.40 23.32 9.02
CA GLY A 338 22.82 23.94 10.27
C GLY A 338 21.97 23.37 11.39
N VAL A 339 22.56 22.52 12.24
CA VAL A 339 21.94 22.14 13.52
C VAL A 339 21.61 23.44 14.26
N PRO A 340 20.34 23.78 14.50
CA PRO A 340 20.01 24.90 15.37
C PRO A 340 20.62 24.63 16.75
N ASP A 341 21.21 25.64 17.38
CA ASP A 341 21.71 25.51 18.74
C ASP A 341 20.52 25.14 19.64
N CYS A 342 20.71 24.22 20.59
CA CYS A 342 19.65 23.66 21.45
C CYS A 342 18.91 24.72 22.29
N GLU A 343 19.32 25.98 22.23
CA GLU A 343 18.74 27.15 22.90
C GLU A 343 17.58 27.79 22.10
N ASP A 344 17.38 27.43 20.82
CA ASP A 344 16.33 27.99 19.95
C ASP A 344 15.03 27.15 19.92
N VAL A 345 14.97 26.04 20.67
CA VAL A 345 13.76 25.22 20.86
C VAL A 345 12.91 25.83 21.99
N PRO A 346 11.61 26.14 21.79
CA PRO A 346 10.74 26.67 22.84
C PRO A 346 10.72 25.78 24.10
N LEU A 347 10.89 26.40 25.27
CA LEU A 347 10.77 25.74 26.57
C LEU A 347 9.32 25.28 26.81
N GLY A 348 9.05 24.01 26.53
CA GLY A 348 7.72 23.41 26.70
C GLY A 348 7.60 21.90 26.46
N ASN A 349 8.67 21.19 26.12
CA ASN A 349 8.64 19.72 25.98
C ASN A 349 8.53 19.04 27.36
N PRO A 350 7.78 17.93 27.50
CA PRO A 350 7.67 17.24 28.78
C PRO A 350 9.06 16.80 29.25
N CYS A 351 9.46 17.29 30.42
CA CYS A 351 10.71 16.92 31.06
C CYS A 351 10.63 15.47 31.57
N CYS A 352 11.38 14.56 30.95
CA CYS A 352 11.84 13.35 31.61
C CYS A 352 13.06 13.71 32.50
N GLY A 353 12.98 13.33 33.77
CA GLY A 353 13.75 13.91 34.87
C GLY A 353 15.19 13.45 35.05
N ASP A 354 16.01 13.38 33.99
CA ASP A 354 17.43 13.05 34.08
C ASP A 354 18.37 13.91 33.21
N GLY A 355 17.83 14.83 32.41
CA GLY A 355 18.63 15.87 31.75
C GLY A 355 19.41 15.39 30.52
N ILE A 356 18.95 14.33 29.83
CA ILE A 356 19.40 13.96 28.48
C ILE A 356 18.14 13.75 27.60
N CYS A 357 18.15 14.30 26.38
CA CYS A 357 17.07 14.12 25.41
C CYS A 357 17.25 12.82 24.60
N GLY A 358 16.17 12.06 24.39
CA GLY A 358 16.09 10.95 23.42
C GLY A 358 16.65 9.60 23.88
N GLY A 359 16.01 8.95 24.86
CA GLY A 359 16.34 7.57 25.25
C GLY A 359 15.10 6.74 25.60
N PRO A 360 15.18 5.40 25.52
CA PRO A 360 14.04 4.51 25.77
C PRO A 360 13.67 4.44 27.26
N GLU A 361 12.39 4.23 27.52
CA GLU A 361 11.79 4.00 28.84
C GLU A 361 12.52 2.87 29.60
N THR A 362 12.76 3.05 30.90
CA THR A 362 13.32 2.01 31.79
C THR A 362 12.49 1.89 33.06
N GLU A 363 12.63 0.77 33.78
CA GLU A 363 11.85 0.43 35.00
C GLU A 363 11.91 1.48 36.12
N ASP A 364 12.76 2.50 36.02
CA ASP A 364 12.98 3.53 37.03
C ASP A 364 12.12 4.82 36.82
N ASN A 365 11.30 4.94 35.77
CA ASN A 365 10.56 6.20 35.49
C ASN A 365 9.02 6.15 35.53
N CYS A 366 8.38 5.00 35.85
CA CYS A 366 6.92 4.92 35.93
C CYS A 366 6.44 4.40 37.29
N PRO A 367 5.50 5.08 37.98
CA PRO A 367 4.87 4.55 39.19
C PRO A 367 3.97 3.35 38.84
N GLU A 368 4.13 2.28 39.60
CA GLU A 368 3.15 1.21 39.77
C GLU A 368 1.77 1.83 40.11
N ASP A 369 0.72 1.42 39.38
CA ASP A 369 -0.69 1.86 39.37
C ASP A 369 -1.07 3.07 38.49
N CYS A 370 -1.30 2.80 37.20
CA CYS A 370 -2.40 3.41 36.42
C CYS A 370 -2.98 2.40 35.40
N ALA A 371 -4.22 1.98 35.67
CA ALA A 371 -5.13 1.19 34.85
C ALA A 371 -4.78 -0.30 34.62
N MET A 372 -5.54 -1.18 35.27
CA MET A 372 -6.09 -2.36 34.58
C MET A 372 -6.97 -1.81 33.44
N GLY A 373 -6.34 -1.35 32.36
CA GLY A 373 -6.99 -0.89 31.14
C GLY A 373 -7.30 -2.11 30.29
N ASN A 374 -8.38 -2.03 29.52
CA ASN A 374 -8.82 -3.14 28.69
C ASN A 374 -7.66 -3.63 27.83
N THR A 375 -7.45 -4.93 27.82
CA THR A 375 -6.51 -5.52 26.85
C THR A 375 -7.28 -5.71 25.57
N GLY A 376 -6.78 -5.17 24.45
CA GLY A 376 -7.42 -5.36 23.16
C GLY A 376 -7.68 -6.84 22.83
N PRO A 377 -8.54 -7.12 21.83
CA PRO A 377 -9.00 -8.48 21.53
C PRO A 377 -7.87 -9.50 21.34
N LEU A 378 -8.06 -10.72 21.83
CA LEU A 378 -7.11 -11.82 21.66
C LEU A 378 -7.52 -12.74 20.51
N LEU A 379 -6.54 -13.12 19.69
CA LEU A 379 -6.71 -14.16 18.68
C LEU A 379 -6.65 -15.56 19.34
N ILE A 380 -7.70 -16.34 19.15
CA ILE A 380 -7.85 -17.70 19.72
C ILE A 380 -7.48 -18.78 18.71
N ASN A 381 -7.86 -18.58 17.45
CA ASN A 381 -7.55 -19.52 16.39
C ASN A 381 -7.46 -18.80 15.06
N PHE A 382 -6.46 -19.15 14.27
CA PHE A 382 -6.35 -18.71 12.88
C PHE A 382 -5.94 -19.88 12.00
N SER A 383 -6.70 -20.08 10.92
CA SER A 383 -6.34 -20.99 9.87
C SER A 383 -6.66 -20.36 8.52
N ILE A 384 -5.65 -20.22 7.68
CA ILE A 384 -5.80 -19.92 6.26
C ILE A 384 -5.60 -21.21 5.48
N TYR A 385 -6.39 -21.45 4.44
CA TYR A 385 -6.27 -22.65 3.62
C TYR A 385 -5.90 -22.29 2.19
N GLY A 386 -4.62 -22.44 1.90
CA GLY A 386 -3.98 -22.20 0.62
C GLY A 386 -2.48 -22.29 0.87
N ASP A 387 -1.86 -23.40 0.46
CA ASP A 387 -0.43 -23.64 0.72
C ASP A 387 0.40 -22.93 -0.35
N THR A 388 0.34 -23.47 -1.57
CA THR A 388 0.86 -22.85 -2.77
C THR A 388 -0.28 -22.50 -3.71
N VAL A 389 -0.39 -21.24 -4.09
CA VAL A 389 -1.35 -20.77 -5.09
C VAL A 389 -0.67 -20.45 -6.41
N ASN A 390 -1.34 -20.75 -7.52
CA ASN A 390 -0.86 -20.44 -8.86
C ASN A 390 -1.90 -19.56 -9.56
N THR A 391 -1.56 -18.28 -9.69
CA THR A 391 -2.44 -17.23 -10.24
C THR A 391 -2.15 -16.96 -11.72
N SER A 392 -1.29 -17.75 -12.38
CA SER A 392 -0.84 -17.53 -13.76
C SER A 392 -1.92 -17.69 -14.85
N GLN A 393 -3.11 -18.21 -14.50
CA GLN A 393 -4.19 -18.51 -15.47
C GLN A 393 -5.56 -17.97 -15.05
N GLU A 394 -5.83 -17.89 -13.75
CA GLU A 394 -7.09 -17.38 -13.18
C GLU A 394 -6.84 -16.85 -11.76
N SER A 395 -7.79 -16.08 -11.21
CA SER A 395 -7.76 -15.68 -9.81
C SER A 395 -7.99 -16.88 -8.89
N VAL A 396 -7.39 -16.85 -7.71
CA VAL A 396 -7.46 -17.94 -6.74
C VAL A 396 -8.11 -17.45 -5.45
N SER A 397 -9.21 -18.09 -5.06
CA SER A 397 -9.85 -17.87 -3.77
C SER A 397 -9.11 -18.62 -2.67
N ILE A 398 -8.49 -17.90 -1.72
CA ILE A 398 -8.00 -18.46 -0.46
C ILE A 398 -9.01 -18.15 0.61
N GLY A 399 -9.47 -19.17 1.35
CA GLY A 399 -10.30 -18.88 2.50
C GLY A 399 -9.55 -18.97 3.82
N TYR A 400 -10.13 -18.31 4.82
CA TYR A 400 -9.60 -18.25 6.16
C TYR A 400 -10.70 -18.41 7.18
N VAL A 401 -10.32 -18.84 8.37
CA VAL A 401 -11.14 -18.87 9.58
C VAL A 401 -10.35 -18.19 10.68
N LEU A 402 -10.98 -17.24 11.34
CA LEU A 402 -10.44 -16.47 12.45
C LEU A 402 -11.41 -16.57 13.63
N GLU A 403 -10.87 -16.83 14.81
CA GLU A 403 -11.61 -16.84 16.07
C GLU A 403 -10.90 -15.90 17.04
N ALA A 404 -11.64 -14.95 17.58
CA ALA A 404 -11.13 -13.97 18.53
C ALA A 404 -12.04 -13.92 19.76
N GLU A 405 -11.47 -13.49 20.89
CA GLU A 405 -12.20 -13.16 22.10
C GLU A 405 -11.66 -11.90 22.74
N ASP A 406 -12.52 -11.18 23.42
CA ASP A 406 -12.21 -10.04 24.27
C ASP A 406 -12.84 -10.33 25.64
N SER A 407 -12.08 -10.12 26.72
CA SER A 407 -12.49 -10.55 28.05
C SER A 407 -13.34 -9.52 28.78
N ASP A 408 -13.40 -8.32 28.23
CA ASP A 408 -13.71 -7.08 28.91
C ASP A 408 -14.56 -6.13 28.04
N ASP A 409 -14.54 -6.29 26.71
CA ASP A 409 -15.49 -5.70 25.78
C ASP A 409 -15.94 -6.62 24.63
N TYR A 410 -16.80 -6.09 23.76
CA TYR A 410 -17.29 -6.75 22.56
C TYR A 410 -16.35 -6.54 21.39
N LEU A 411 -16.23 -7.57 20.55
CA LEU A 411 -15.51 -7.48 19.29
C LEU A 411 -16.24 -6.56 18.31
N SER A 412 -15.49 -5.70 17.61
CA SER A 412 -16.00 -4.74 16.62
C SER A 412 -15.65 -5.18 15.21
N THR A 413 -14.39 -4.97 14.80
CA THR A 413 -13.93 -5.23 13.42
C THR A 413 -12.70 -6.13 13.39
N TYR A 414 -12.44 -6.71 12.22
CA TYR A 414 -11.19 -7.38 11.92
C TYR A 414 -10.67 -6.96 10.56
N ILE A 415 -9.35 -6.98 10.42
CA ILE A 415 -8.64 -6.79 9.16
C ILE A 415 -7.60 -7.91 9.03
N LEU A 416 -7.64 -8.62 7.91
CA LEU A 416 -6.64 -9.60 7.50
C LEU A 416 -5.86 -9.04 6.31
N ARG A 417 -4.57 -8.79 6.48
CA ARG A 417 -3.65 -8.30 5.44
C ARG A 417 -2.71 -9.41 4.99
N LEU A 418 -2.58 -9.55 3.67
CA LEU A 418 -1.50 -10.29 3.04
C LEU A 418 -0.52 -9.27 2.47
N ILE A 419 0.71 -9.31 2.96
CA ILE A 419 1.77 -8.37 2.65
C ILE A 419 2.89 -9.09 1.93
N LEU A 420 3.30 -8.59 0.78
CA LEU A 420 4.50 -9.02 0.09
C LEU A 420 5.54 -7.91 0.12
N ASN A 421 6.77 -8.25 0.55
CA ASN A 421 7.93 -7.37 0.41
C ASN A 421 8.59 -7.60 -0.95
N GLY A 422 8.79 -6.55 -1.72
CA GLY A 422 9.25 -6.61 -3.10
C GLY A 422 8.23 -7.23 -4.06
N GLY A 423 8.48 -7.10 -5.35
CA GLY A 423 7.62 -7.69 -6.38
C GLY A 423 8.18 -7.52 -7.80
N PRO A 424 7.50 -8.04 -8.85
CA PRO A 424 7.90 -7.91 -10.24
C PRO A 424 8.00 -6.44 -10.61
N ILE A 425 7.10 -5.62 -10.09
CA ILE A 425 7.27 -4.18 -10.07
C ILE A 425 7.70 -3.89 -8.64
N ASN A 426 8.99 -3.61 -8.41
CA ASN A 426 9.48 -3.19 -7.09
C ASN A 426 8.51 -2.14 -6.51
N GLY A 427 8.10 -2.33 -5.26
CA GLY A 427 7.09 -1.57 -4.52
C GLY A 427 6.30 -2.37 -3.50
N GLY A 428 6.57 -3.68 -3.34
CA GLY A 428 5.75 -4.60 -2.56
C GLY A 428 4.32 -4.77 -3.12
N GLU A 429 3.51 -5.60 -2.47
CA GLU A 429 2.08 -5.76 -2.80
C GLU A 429 1.27 -5.98 -1.51
N LEU A 430 0.03 -5.48 -1.49
CA LEU A 430 -0.89 -5.60 -0.35
C LEU A 430 -2.25 -6.10 -0.85
N LEU A 431 -2.79 -7.12 -0.18
CA LEU A 431 -4.17 -7.58 -0.33
C LEU A 431 -4.84 -7.59 1.04
N GLU A 432 -6.08 -7.13 1.10
CA GLU A 432 -6.81 -7.03 2.36
C GLU A 432 -8.18 -7.72 2.29
N SER A 433 -8.60 -8.31 3.41
CA SER A 433 -10.00 -8.64 3.69
C SER A 433 -10.36 -8.21 5.10
N SER A 434 -11.39 -7.38 5.20
CA SER A 434 -11.90 -6.85 6.46
C SER A 434 -13.40 -7.14 6.62
N GLY A 435 -13.91 -6.97 7.84
CA GLY A 435 -15.33 -7.12 8.15
C GLY A 435 -15.65 -6.90 9.63
N ASP A 436 -16.94 -7.03 9.94
CA ASP A 436 -17.45 -6.82 11.30
C ASP A 436 -17.66 -8.16 12.02
N PHE A 437 -17.38 -8.18 13.32
CA PHE A 437 -17.88 -9.23 14.19
C PHE A 437 -19.38 -9.02 14.48
N PRO A 438 -20.13 -10.08 14.84
CA PRO A 438 -21.50 -9.92 15.30
C PRO A 438 -21.55 -9.04 16.56
N ILE A 439 -22.36 -7.97 16.52
CA ILE A 439 -22.50 -7.00 17.61
C ILE A 439 -22.89 -7.68 18.94
N GLY A 440 -22.22 -7.29 20.03
CA GLY A 440 -22.54 -7.73 21.39
C GLY A 440 -22.00 -9.11 21.74
N PHE A 441 -21.00 -9.61 21.00
CA PHE A 441 -20.30 -10.86 21.27
C PHE A 441 -18.88 -10.59 21.73
N MET A 442 -18.54 -11.10 22.91
CA MET A 442 -17.19 -11.06 23.49
C MET A 442 -16.26 -12.11 22.84
N ALA A 443 -16.81 -13.07 22.11
CA ALA A 443 -16.05 -14.10 21.40
C ALA A 443 -16.81 -14.51 20.14
N SER A 444 -16.10 -14.60 19.03
CA SER A 444 -16.71 -14.88 17.74
C SER A 444 -15.74 -15.60 16.80
N SER A 445 -16.31 -16.39 15.89
CA SER A 445 -15.58 -17.01 14.79
C SER A 445 -16.15 -16.52 13.47
N ILE A 446 -15.27 -16.00 12.63
CA ILE A 446 -15.58 -15.53 11.28
C ILE A 446 -14.82 -16.37 10.27
N ALA A 447 -15.41 -16.52 9.09
CA ALA A 447 -14.78 -17.18 7.96
C ALA A 447 -14.99 -16.32 6.72
N GLY A 448 -13.92 -16.13 5.96
CA GLY A 448 -13.92 -15.27 4.79
C GLY A 448 -13.08 -15.85 3.67
N VAL A 449 -12.99 -15.08 2.59
CA VAL A 449 -12.20 -15.41 1.41
C VAL A 449 -11.44 -14.17 0.96
N ILE A 450 -10.14 -14.33 0.72
CA ILE A 450 -9.32 -13.38 -0.03
C ILE A 450 -9.22 -13.90 -1.45
N GLU A 451 -9.60 -13.05 -2.41
CA GLU A 451 -9.38 -13.32 -3.83
C GLU A 451 -7.99 -12.82 -4.21
N ILE A 452 -7.10 -13.75 -4.55
CA ILE A 452 -5.81 -13.42 -5.13
C ILE A 452 -6.00 -13.25 -6.64
N PRO A 453 -5.84 -12.03 -7.18
CA PRO A 453 -6.09 -11.78 -8.59
C PRO A 453 -5.16 -12.59 -9.50
N MET A 454 -5.61 -12.79 -10.74
CA MET A 454 -4.78 -13.44 -11.76
C MET A 454 -3.52 -12.58 -12.01
N GLY A 455 -2.35 -13.20 -11.95
CA GLY A 455 -1.07 -12.53 -12.17
C GLY A 455 -0.48 -11.83 -10.95
N THR A 456 -1.04 -12.02 -9.75
CA THR A 456 -0.44 -11.58 -8.49
C THR A 456 0.99 -12.06 -8.36
N THR A 457 1.86 -11.26 -7.78
CA THR A 457 3.28 -11.53 -7.65
C THR A 457 3.61 -12.89 -7.02
N GLU A 458 4.58 -13.60 -7.61
CA GLU A 458 5.22 -14.76 -6.98
C GLU A 458 6.01 -14.35 -5.75
N GLY A 459 5.84 -15.05 -4.64
CA GLY A 459 6.58 -14.76 -3.43
C GLY A 459 5.96 -15.34 -2.18
N GLN A 460 6.63 -15.08 -1.05
CA GLN A 460 6.11 -15.39 0.27
C GLN A 460 5.31 -14.20 0.78
N TRP A 461 4.00 -14.38 0.87
CA TRP A 461 3.09 -13.37 1.39
C TRP A 461 2.91 -13.58 2.88
N ASN A 462 3.30 -12.58 3.66
CA ASN A 462 3.23 -12.59 5.11
C ASN A 462 1.84 -12.14 5.56
N ILE A 463 1.32 -12.79 6.62
CA ILE A 463 -0.02 -12.53 7.14
C ILE A 463 0.08 -11.59 8.33
N ARG A 464 -0.77 -10.57 8.34
CA ARG A 464 -1.01 -9.70 9.48
C ARG A 464 -2.50 -9.65 9.80
N ILE A 465 -2.82 -9.67 11.10
CA ILE A 465 -4.19 -9.67 11.60
C ILE A 465 -4.34 -8.50 12.58
N ILE A 466 -5.28 -7.61 12.30
CA ILE A 466 -5.67 -6.51 13.19
C ILE A 466 -7.07 -6.82 13.68
N LEU A 467 -7.25 -6.76 15.00
CA LEU A 467 -8.54 -6.92 15.68
C LEU A 467 -8.86 -5.63 16.42
N GLU A 468 -10.13 -5.23 16.42
CA GLU A 468 -10.60 -4.04 17.13
C GLU A 468 -11.84 -4.40 17.97
N ASP A 469 -11.96 -3.80 19.15
CA ASP A 469 -13.13 -3.90 20.02
C ASP A 469 -14.11 -2.72 19.85
N ASP A 470 -15.26 -2.77 20.52
CA ASP A 470 -16.33 -1.76 20.45
C ASP A 470 -15.93 -0.39 21.06
N ILE A 471 -14.79 -0.30 21.74
CA ILE A 471 -14.25 0.95 22.31
C ILE A 471 -13.00 1.47 21.58
N GLY A 472 -12.53 0.74 20.56
CA GLY A 472 -11.43 1.12 19.67
C GLY A 472 -10.05 0.64 20.13
N GLU A 473 -9.95 -0.27 21.09
CA GLU A 473 -8.67 -0.91 21.43
C GLU A 473 -8.33 -1.97 20.37
N THR A 474 -7.07 -1.97 19.94
CA THR A 474 -6.61 -2.81 18.84
C THR A 474 -5.57 -3.83 19.28
N THR A 475 -5.63 -5.02 18.69
CA THR A 475 -4.55 -6.01 18.72
C THR A 475 -4.01 -6.23 17.33
N ASN A 476 -2.74 -5.92 17.12
CA ASN A 476 -2.04 -6.09 15.85
C ASN A 476 -1.06 -7.28 15.93
N LEU A 477 -1.31 -8.33 15.14
CA LEU A 477 -0.52 -9.56 15.15
C LEU A 477 0.26 -9.69 13.85
N GLY A 478 1.58 -9.59 13.97
CA GLY A 478 2.50 -9.76 12.85
C GLY A 478 2.85 -11.24 12.58
N PRO A 479 3.59 -11.51 11.50
CA PRO A 479 4.05 -12.84 11.15
C PRO A 479 4.81 -13.57 12.28
N ASN A 480 5.63 -12.86 13.05
CA ASN A 480 6.36 -13.45 14.18
C ASN A 480 5.42 -13.83 15.32
N ASP A 481 4.41 -13.00 15.64
CA ASP A 481 3.43 -13.29 16.69
C ASP A 481 2.59 -14.52 16.33
N LEU A 482 2.07 -14.56 15.10
CA LEU A 482 1.34 -15.71 14.57
C LEU A 482 2.20 -16.98 14.60
N GLY A 483 3.46 -16.87 14.17
CA GLY A 483 4.42 -17.98 14.20
C GLY A 483 4.70 -18.47 15.62
N SER A 484 4.85 -17.57 16.60
CA SER A 484 5.06 -17.91 18.01
C SER A 484 3.88 -18.66 18.63
N GLN A 485 2.66 -18.38 18.13
CA GLN A 485 1.42 -19.03 18.52
C GLN A 485 1.15 -20.33 17.72
N ASN A 486 2.06 -20.72 16.82
CA ASN A 486 1.94 -21.86 15.90
C ASN A 486 0.79 -21.73 14.88
N PHE A 487 0.41 -20.51 14.53
CA PHE A 487 -0.50 -20.26 13.41
C PHE A 487 0.29 -20.17 12.10
N GLN A 488 -0.40 -20.48 10.99
CA GLN A 488 0.15 -20.21 9.66
C GLN A 488 0.28 -18.69 9.51
N ASN A 489 1.49 -18.22 9.21
CA ASN A 489 1.84 -16.81 9.17
C ASN A 489 2.25 -16.33 7.76
N HIS A 490 2.19 -17.21 6.76
CA HIS A 490 2.43 -16.88 5.37
C HIS A 490 1.69 -17.82 4.41
N ILE A 491 1.59 -17.41 3.15
CA ILE A 491 1.20 -18.24 1.99
C ILE A 491 2.26 -18.10 0.89
N TYR A 492 2.40 -19.10 0.03
CA TYR A 492 3.27 -19.01 -1.14
C TYR A 492 2.45 -18.82 -2.42
N VAL A 493 2.78 -17.78 -3.19
CA VAL A 493 2.30 -17.61 -4.57
C VAL A 493 3.42 -18.08 -5.50
N GLU A 494 3.14 -19.12 -6.30
CA GLU A 494 4.06 -19.66 -7.31
C GLU A 494 3.35 -19.77 -8.67
N ASN A 495 3.59 -18.78 -9.52
CA ASN A 495 3.05 -18.65 -10.88
C ASN A 495 3.96 -19.30 -11.92
N ILE A 496 4.28 -20.58 -11.71
CA ILE A 496 5.20 -21.27 -12.62
C ILE A 496 4.65 -21.21 -14.05
N ASN A 497 5.35 -20.47 -14.91
CA ASN A 497 5.12 -20.45 -16.34
C ASN A 497 5.51 -21.82 -16.94
N LEU A 498 4.53 -22.68 -17.20
CA LEU A 498 4.66 -23.72 -18.24
C LEU A 498 4.53 -23.07 -19.63
N GLY A 499 5.40 -22.09 -19.90
CA GLY A 499 5.53 -21.37 -21.15
C GLY A 499 6.29 -22.16 -22.22
N LYS A 500 5.80 -23.35 -22.56
CA LYS A 500 5.99 -23.94 -23.88
C LYS A 500 4.89 -24.95 -24.08
N LEU A 501 4.07 -24.76 -25.12
CA LEU A 501 3.32 -25.84 -25.77
C LEU A 501 4.31 -26.90 -26.25
N ILE A 502 4.86 -27.68 -25.33
CA ILE A 502 5.27 -29.03 -25.61
C ILE A 502 3.94 -29.77 -25.63
N GLU A 503 3.56 -30.29 -26.80
CA GLU A 503 2.69 -31.45 -26.87
C GLU A 503 3.28 -32.49 -25.90
N LEU A 504 2.86 -32.43 -24.64
CA LEU A 504 3.14 -33.48 -23.69
C LEU A 504 2.25 -34.62 -24.15
N ASP A 505 2.86 -35.52 -24.91
CA ASP A 505 2.31 -36.84 -25.14
C ASP A 505 1.83 -37.36 -23.78
N PRO A 506 0.50 -37.44 -23.54
CA PRO A 506 0.01 -37.47 -22.17
C PRO A 506 0.43 -38.78 -21.54
N ARG A 507 1.35 -38.79 -20.56
CA ARG A 507 1.96 -40.05 -20.08
C ARG A 507 0.98 -41.03 -19.41
N SER A 508 -0.26 -40.62 -19.17
CA SER A 508 -1.31 -41.46 -18.57
C SER A 508 -2.71 -41.01 -18.98
N PHE A 509 -3.64 -41.97 -19.04
CA PHE A 509 -5.05 -41.69 -19.18
C PHE A 509 -5.58 -41.02 -17.90
N SER A 510 -6.46 -40.02 -18.03
CA SER A 510 -7.13 -39.43 -16.87
C SER A 510 -8.54 -38.94 -17.19
N LEU A 511 -9.46 -39.09 -16.22
CA LEU A 511 -10.79 -38.47 -16.25
C LEU A 511 -10.85 -37.40 -15.15
N LYS A 512 -11.15 -36.16 -15.52
CA LYS A 512 -11.30 -35.06 -14.55
C LYS A 512 -12.71 -35.03 -13.97
N GLN A 513 -12.85 -34.35 -12.84
CA GLN A 513 -14.16 -34.04 -12.27
C GLN A 513 -14.90 -33.11 -13.23
N ASN A 514 -16.19 -33.37 -13.46
CA ASN A 514 -17.01 -32.50 -14.30
C ASN A 514 -17.13 -31.11 -13.67
N TYR A 515 -17.14 -30.05 -14.48
CA TYR A 515 -17.27 -28.68 -14.02
C TYR A 515 -18.34 -27.93 -14.83
N PRO A 516 -19.25 -27.19 -14.18
CA PRO A 516 -19.46 -27.13 -12.72
C PRO A 516 -19.93 -28.48 -12.13
N ASN A 517 -19.81 -28.67 -10.81
CA ASN A 517 -20.40 -29.78 -10.06
C ASN A 517 -20.59 -29.40 -8.58
N PRO A 518 -21.82 -29.16 -8.09
CA PRO A 518 -23.08 -29.41 -8.77
C PRO A 518 -23.32 -28.52 -10.01
N PHE A 519 -24.11 -28.99 -10.98
CA PHE A 519 -24.35 -28.28 -12.25
C PHE A 519 -25.85 -28.10 -12.54
N ASN A 520 -26.20 -27.12 -13.39
CA ASN A 520 -27.58 -26.85 -13.81
C ASN A 520 -27.65 -26.16 -15.20
N PRO A 521 -28.25 -26.77 -16.24
CA PRO A 521 -28.27 -28.21 -16.54
C PRO A 521 -27.03 -28.64 -17.34
N ILE A 522 -26.03 -27.76 -17.49
CA ILE A 522 -24.84 -27.98 -18.34
C ILE A 522 -23.59 -28.21 -17.50
N THR A 523 -22.80 -29.22 -17.86
CA THR A 523 -21.48 -29.49 -17.29
C THR A 523 -20.52 -30.00 -18.36
N SER A 524 -19.24 -29.73 -18.18
CA SER A 524 -18.15 -30.18 -19.05
C SER A 524 -17.34 -31.27 -18.37
N ILE A 525 -17.07 -32.35 -19.10
CA ILE A 525 -16.24 -33.47 -18.67
C ILE A 525 -14.95 -33.43 -19.49
N GLN A 526 -13.84 -33.20 -18.80
CA GLN A 526 -12.52 -33.22 -19.41
C GLN A 526 -11.83 -34.57 -19.17
N TYR A 527 -11.11 -35.05 -20.17
CA TYR A 527 -10.38 -36.31 -20.11
C TYR A 527 -9.14 -36.28 -21.01
N VAL A 528 -8.20 -37.17 -20.72
CA VAL A 528 -6.90 -37.23 -21.38
C VAL A 528 -6.65 -38.66 -21.86
N LEU A 529 -6.20 -38.79 -23.10
CA LEU A 529 -5.85 -40.06 -23.74
C LEU A 529 -4.33 -40.16 -23.89
N HIS A 530 -3.75 -41.25 -23.36
CA HIS A 530 -2.32 -41.53 -23.49
C HIS A 530 -1.95 -42.10 -24.87
N SER A 531 -2.86 -42.85 -25.49
CA SER A 531 -2.64 -43.45 -26.80
C SER A 531 -3.91 -43.39 -27.64
N ASP A 532 -3.72 -43.38 -28.96
CA ASP A 532 -4.80 -43.49 -29.93
C ASP A 532 -5.66 -44.73 -29.66
N GLY A 533 -6.98 -44.59 -29.73
CA GLY A 533 -7.90 -45.70 -29.57
C GLY A 533 -9.37 -45.30 -29.44
N TYR A 534 -10.21 -46.31 -29.31
CA TYR A 534 -11.64 -46.13 -29.13
C TYR A 534 -11.95 -45.66 -27.70
N VAL A 535 -12.70 -44.55 -27.58
CA VAL A 535 -13.11 -43.96 -26.31
C VAL A 535 -14.62 -44.04 -26.15
N SER A 536 -15.05 -44.51 -24.99
CA SER A 536 -16.45 -44.58 -24.58
C SER A 536 -16.67 -43.78 -23.29
N ILE A 537 -17.49 -42.72 -23.32
CA ILE A 537 -17.93 -41.99 -22.12
C ILE A 537 -19.43 -42.15 -21.97
N LYS A 538 -19.86 -42.76 -20.86
CA LYS A 538 -21.26 -43.09 -20.58
C LYS A 538 -21.69 -42.54 -19.23
N ILE A 539 -22.94 -42.09 -19.14
CA ILE A 539 -23.57 -41.59 -17.92
C ILE A 539 -24.57 -42.62 -17.41
N TYR A 540 -24.56 -42.85 -16.10
CA TYR A 540 -25.41 -43.78 -15.38
C TYR A 540 -26.14 -43.09 -14.22
N ASP A 541 -27.32 -43.60 -13.88
CA ASP A 541 -27.99 -43.25 -12.62
C ASP A 541 -27.39 -44.04 -11.43
N MET A 542 -27.82 -43.72 -10.20
CA MET A 542 -27.39 -44.42 -8.98
C MET A 542 -27.82 -45.89 -8.90
N ARG A 543 -28.72 -46.34 -9.78
CA ARG A 543 -29.12 -47.75 -9.93
C ARG A 543 -28.28 -48.48 -10.98
N GLY A 544 -27.36 -47.78 -11.65
CA GLY A 544 -26.50 -48.32 -12.72
C GLY A 544 -27.18 -48.41 -14.09
N ASN A 545 -28.35 -47.79 -14.29
CA ASN A 545 -28.98 -47.75 -15.62
C ASN A 545 -28.26 -46.71 -16.48
N LEU A 546 -28.01 -47.05 -17.75
CA LEU A 546 -27.45 -46.13 -18.73
C LEU A 546 -28.44 -45.00 -19.01
N VAL A 547 -27.99 -43.76 -18.81
CA VAL A 547 -28.76 -42.54 -19.04
C VAL A 547 -28.40 -41.92 -20.39
N LYS A 548 -27.11 -41.82 -20.70
CA LYS A 548 -26.61 -41.22 -21.95
C LYS A 548 -25.29 -41.84 -22.39
N ASP A 549 -25.11 -41.99 -23.69
CA ASP A 549 -23.81 -42.23 -24.31
C ASP A 549 -23.30 -40.88 -24.87
N LEU A 550 -22.20 -40.36 -24.30
CA LEU A 550 -21.66 -39.02 -24.60
C LEU A 550 -20.58 -39.06 -25.68
N VAL A 551 -19.74 -40.09 -25.66
CA VAL A 551 -18.61 -40.27 -26.59
C VAL A 551 -18.52 -41.74 -26.90
N GLY A 552 -18.36 -42.09 -28.18
CA GLY A 552 -18.26 -43.48 -28.64
C GLY A 552 -17.54 -43.58 -29.98
N GLN A 553 -16.31 -43.08 -30.05
CA GLN A 553 -15.52 -42.98 -31.29
C GLN A 553 -14.01 -43.15 -31.06
N ASP A 554 -13.27 -43.37 -32.14
CA ASP A 554 -11.80 -43.35 -32.12
C ASP A 554 -11.29 -41.90 -31.96
N GLN A 555 -10.30 -41.72 -31.09
CA GLN A 555 -9.64 -40.44 -30.80
C GLN A 555 -8.12 -40.66 -30.68
N SER A 556 -7.31 -39.72 -31.16
CA SER A 556 -5.86 -39.74 -30.99
C SER A 556 -5.44 -39.36 -29.57
N SER A 557 -4.19 -39.63 -29.16
CA SER A 557 -3.67 -39.15 -27.87
C SER A 557 -3.84 -37.63 -27.74
N GLY A 558 -4.14 -37.16 -26.54
CA GLY A 558 -4.39 -35.74 -26.29
C GLY A 558 -5.47 -35.44 -25.27
N HIS A 559 -5.82 -34.16 -25.15
CA HIS A 559 -6.78 -33.63 -24.20
C HIS A 559 -8.12 -33.35 -24.88
N TYR A 560 -9.21 -33.78 -24.25
CA TYR A 560 -10.56 -33.67 -24.78
C TYR A 560 -11.52 -33.13 -23.74
N MET A 561 -12.57 -32.47 -24.23
CA MET A 561 -13.68 -31.98 -23.43
C MET A 561 -15.01 -32.32 -24.12
N VAL A 562 -15.95 -32.88 -23.37
CA VAL A 562 -17.31 -33.16 -23.83
C VAL A 562 -18.32 -32.55 -22.87
N GLN A 563 -19.40 -31.98 -23.39
CA GLN A 563 -20.43 -31.34 -22.61
C GLN A 563 -21.68 -32.23 -22.48
N TRP A 564 -22.26 -32.28 -21.29
CA TRP A 564 -23.57 -32.88 -21.05
C TRP A 564 -24.57 -31.82 -20.62
N ASN A 565 -25.77 -31.89 -21.18
CA ASN A 565 -26.87 -30.94 -20.96
C ASN A 565 -28.06 -31.56 -20.18
N ALA A 566 -27.76 -32.53 -19.31
CA ALA A 566 -28.74 -33.23 -18.48
C ALA A 566 -29.86 -33.94 -19.27
N THR A 567 -29.58 -34.47 -20.46
CA THR A 567 -30.54 -35.25 -21.26
C THR A 567 -30.25 -36.75 -21.26
N ASP A 568 -31.28 -37.57 -21.42
CA ASP A 568 -31.17 -39.01 -21.64
C ASP A 568 -30.98 -39.37 -23.13
N ILE A 569 -30.94 -40.66 -23.45
CA ILE A 569 -30.83 -41.17 -24.82
C ILE A 569 -32.00 -40.80 -25.74
N GLN A 570 -33.19 -40.50 -25.20
CA GLN A 570 -34.34 -39.99 -25.97
C GLN A 570 -34.26 -38.47 -26.19
N GLY A 571 -33.37 -37.78 -25.47
CA GLY A 571 -33.22 -36.33 -25.50
C GLY A 571 -34.04 -35.60 -24.44
N ASP A 572 -34.72 -36.35 -23.56
CA ASP A 572 -35.55 -35.80 -22.50
C ASP A 572 -34.69 -35.40 -21.29
N GLN A 573 -35.10 -34.34 -20.58
CA GLN A 573 -34.41 -33.84 -19.39
C GLN A 573 -34.51 -34.84 -18.23
N VAL A 574 -33.39 -35.12 -17.58
CA VAL A 574 -33.32 -36.02 -16.43
C VAL A 574 -33.61 -35.29 -15.12
N SER A 575 -33.99 -36.03 -14.07
CA SER A 575 -34.30 -35.46 -12.74
C SER A 575 -33.06 -34.97 -12.01
N SER A 576 -33.17 -33.94 -11.17
CA SER A 576 -32.09 -33.57 -10.24
C SER A 576 -31.67 -34.77 -9.38
N GLY A 577 -30.37 -34.88 -9.10
CA GLY A 577 -29.84 -36.01 -8.36
C GLY A 577 -28.39 -36.32 -8.69
N VAL A 578 -27.93 -37.43 -8.16
CA VAL A 578 -26.56 -37.91 -8.36
C VAL A 578 -26.50 -38.82 -9.59
N TYR A 579 -25.51 -38.58 -10.43
CA TYR A 579 -25.20 -39.39 -11.61
C TYR A 579 -23.74 -39.82 -11.55
N LEU A 580 -23.42 -40.91 -12.23
CA LEU A 580 -22.06 -41.40 -12.43
C LEU A 580 -21.71 -41.27 -13.91
N TYR A 581 -20.48 -40.90 -14.24
CA TYR A 581 -19.97 -41.00 -15.59
C TYR A 581 -18.69 -41.82 -15.61
N THR A 582 -18.60 -42.70 -16.60
CA THR A 582 -17.51 -43.65 -16.77
C THR A 582 -16.86 -43.44 -18.13
N ILE A 583 -15.53 -43.30 -18.14
CA ILE A 583 -14.73 -43.42 -19.36
C ILE A 583 -14.15 -44.82 -19.46
N GLU A 584 -14.11 -45.35 -20.68
CA GLU A 584 -13.37 -46.55 -21.07
C GLU A 584 -12.54 -46.23 -22.32
N ALA A 585 -11.22 -46.41 -22.23
CA ALA A 585 -10.28 -46.23 -23.32
C ALA A 585 -9.12 -47.23 -23.18
N ALA A 586 -8.94 -48.14 -24.13
CA ALA A 586 -8.01 -49.27 -24.01
C ALA A 586 -8.18 -50.05 -22.68
N GLU A 587 -7.15 -50.14 -21.84
CA GLU A 587 -7.21 -50.77 -20.50
C GLU A 587 -7.65 -49.80 -19.39
N PHE A 588 -7.81 -48.51 -19.69
CA PHE A 588 -8.19 -47.50 -18.72
C PHE A 588 -9.69 -47.41 -18.55
N LYS A 589 -10.15 -47.55 -17.30
CA LYS A 589 -11.53 -47.36 -16.89
C LYS A 589 -11.60 -46.54 -15.62
N GLN A 590 -12.25 -45.39 -15.66
CA GLN A 590 -12.43 -44.52 -14.49
C GLN A 590 -13.88 -44.05 -14.41
N THR A 591 -14.43 -44.01 -13.20
CA THR A 591 -15.79 -43.53 -12.93
C THR A 591 -15.75 -42.39 -11.92
N LYS A 592 -16.52 -41.35 -12.17
CA LYS A 592 -16.67 -40.19 -11.28
C LYS A 592 -18.14 -39.83 -11.08
N LYS A 593 -18.41 -39.09 -9.99
CA LYS A 593 -19.76 -38.73 -9.55
C LYS A 593 -20.04 -37.27 -9.89
N MET A 594 -21.24 -36.98 -10.39
CA MET A 594 -21.74 -35.64 -10.65
C MET A 594 -23.12 -35.41 -10.02
N ILE A 595 -23.42 -34.16 -9.68
CA ILE A 595 -24.65 -33.76 -9.00
C ILE A 595 -25.38 -32.74 -9.88
N LEU A 596 -26.56 -33.10 -10.38
CA LEU A 596 -27.45 -32.21 -11.12
C LEU A 596 -28.40 -31.50 -10.15
N LEU A 597 -28.39 -30.16 -10.16
CA LEU A 597 -29.38 -29.31 -9.51
C LEU A 597 -30.39 -28.82 -10.55
N LYS A 598 -31.65 -28.61 -10.13
CA LYS A 598 -32.65 -27.89 -10.94
C LYS A 598 -32.76 -26.46 -10.48
#